data_AF-A0A417IHF7-F1
#
_entry.id   AF-A0A417IHF7-F1
#
_cell.length_a   1.000
_cell.length_b   1.000
_cell.length_c   1.000
_cell.angle_alpha   90.00
_cell.angle_beta   90.00
_cell.angle_gamma   90.00
#
_symmetry.space_group_name_H-M   'P 1'
#
loop_
_entity.id
_entity.type
_entity.pdbx_description
1 polymer ?
#
loop_
_entity_poly.entity_id
_entity_poly.type
_entity_poly.pdbx_seq_one_letter_code
_entity_poly.pdbx_strand_id
1 'polypeptide(L)'
;MLRSGVILLVLGIAVFLAASVQLFRGRTKKAHWCISCVLAMLLVGNGIWNANRYFDLGIGVPKTFSAENWAKTAPAQRHFMDSDLQNSTELVGMSADEVRELLGTPDYADTDTCLSYLIAQPFDEVTLDLTLENGIVTKVEEKDH
;
A
#
# COMPACT_ATOMS: atom_id res chain seq x y z
N MET A 1 -11.75 10.03 0.03
CA MET A 1 -10.44 10.35 0.65
C MET A 1 -9.50 11.13 -0.28
N LEU A 2 -9.46 10.84 -1.59
CA LEU A 2 -8.65 11.58 -2.59
C LEU A 2 -8.79 13.11 -2.53
N ARG A 3 -10.04 13.61 -2.46
CA ARG A 3 -10.31 15.05 -2.40
C ARG A 3 -9.58 15.70 -1.22
N SER A 4 -9.57 15.07 -0.05
CA SER A 4 -8.93 15.62 1.15
C SER A 4 -7.40 15.65 1.06
N GLY A 5 -6.77 14.61 0.49
CA GLY A 5 -5.30 14.56 0.35
C GLY A 5 -4.75 15.61 -0.62
N VAL A 6 -5.39 15.76 -1.78
CA VAL A 6 -5.01 16.77 -2.79
C VAL A 6 -5.24 18.18 -2.25
N ILE A 7 -6.34 18.41 -1.52
CA ILE A 7 -6.63 19.70 -0.87
C ILE A 7 -5.53 20.06 0.13
N LEU A 8 -5.07 19.11 0.95
CA LEU A 8 -3.99 19.35 1.92
C LEU A 8 -2.66 19.69 1.25
N LEU A 9 -2.31 19.00 0.15
CA LEU A 9 -1.11 19.29 -0.62
C LEU A 9 -1.15 20.70 -1.23
N VAL A 10 -2.27 21.08 -1.85
CA VAL A 10 -2.47 22.43 -2.42
C VAL A 10 -2.43 23.50 -1.32
N LEU A 11 -3.08 23.25 -0.18
CA LEU A 11 -3.05 24.16 0.97
C LEU A 11 -1.63 24.36 1.50
N GLY A 12 -0.83 23.30 1.63
CA GLY A 12 0.56 23.38 2.07
C GLY A 12 1.41 24.28 1.16
N ILE A 13 1.30 24.09 -0.16
CA ILE A 13 1.99 24.92 -1.16
C ILE A 13 1.52 26.38 -1.06
N ALA A 14 0.21 26.61 -0.97
CA ALA A 14 -0.36 27.96 -0.89
C ALA A 14 0.09 28.71 0.36
N VAL A 15 0.12 28.05 1.52
CA VAL A 15 0.59 28.64 2.79
C VAL A 15 2.07 29.04 2.69
N PHE A 16 2.92 28.18 2.14
CA PHE A 16 4.35 28.47 1.96
C PHE A 16 4.58 29.67 1.04
N LEU A 17 3.89 29.71 -0.11
CA LEU A 17 4.02 30.81 -1.07
C LEU A 17 3.53 32.13 -0.48
N ALA A 18 2.36 32.12 0.17
CA ALA A 18 1.79 33.32 0.78
C ALA A 18 2.70 33.90 1.88
N ALA A 19 3.25 33.05 2.76
CA ALA A 19 4.14 33.48 3.83
C ALA A 19 5.51 33.97 3.29
N SER A 20 6.04 33.33 2.24
CA SER A 20 7.28 33.75 1.59
C SER A 20 7.13 35.11 0.92
N VAL A 21 6.02 35.36 0.21
CA VAL A 21 5.71 36.68 -0.37
C VAL A 21 5.61 37.75 0.72
N GLN A 22 4.98 37.44 1.86
CA GLN A 22 4.89 38.39 2.97
C GLN A 22 6.24 38.68 3.64
N LEU A 23 7.15 37.69 3.69
CA LEU A 23 8.50 37.86 4.21
C LEU A 23 9.30 38.81 3.31
N PHE A 24 9.28 38.59 2.00
CA PHE A 24 9.96 39.48 1.04
C PHE A 24 9.39 40.90 1.04
N ARG A 25 8.10 41.06 1.37
CA ARG A 25 7.46 42.37 1.55
C ARG A 25 7.74 43.00 2.92
N GLY A 26 8.51 42.36 3.79
CA GLY A 26 8.83 42.84 5.14
C GLY A 26 7.64 42.84 6.11
N ARG A 27 6.53 42.19 5.76
CA ARG A 27 5.28 42.19 6.54
C ARG A 27 5.20 41.05 7.55
N THR A 28 6.10 40.07 7.49
CA THR A 28 6.17 38.94 8.43
C THR A 28 7.56 38.80 9.03
N LYS A 29 7.62 38.43 10.32
CA LYS A 29 8.87 38.14 11.02
C LYS A 29 9.44 36.81 10.53
N LYS A 30 10.78 36.68 10.49
CA LYS A 30 11.48 35.43 10.14
C LYS A 30 10.95 34.21 10.89
N ALA A 31 10.63 34.36 12.18
CA ALA A 31 10.04 33.28 12.99
C ALA A 31 8.71 32.75 12.43
N HIS A 32 7.81 33.63 11.98
CA HIS A 32 6.53 33.22 11.39
C HIS A 32 6.71 32.57 10.02
N TRP A 33 7.71 32.99 9.25
CA TRP A 33 8.08 32.32 8.01
C TRP A 33 8.63 30.91 8.28
N CYS A 34 9.50 30.74 9.29
CA CYS A 34 9.96 29.41 9.69
C CYS A 34 8.79 28.50 10.10
N ILE A 35 7.83 29.01 10.86
CA ILE A 35 6.60 28.27 11.23
C ILE A 35 5.80 27.89 9.97
N SER A 36 5.68 28.78 8.98
CA SER A 36 5.01 28.47 7.73
C SER A 36 5.71 27.38 6.91
N CYS A 37 7.05 27.33 6.93
CA CYS A 37 7.81 26.25 6.30
C CYS A 37 7.52 24.91 6.97
N VAL A 38 7.51 24.87 8.31
CA VAL A 38 7.18 23.65 9.07
C VAL A 38 5.75 23.20 8.77
N LEU A 39 4.79 24.12 8.80
CA LEU A 39 3.39 23.82 8.50
C LEU A 39 3.23 23.31 7.06
N ALA A 40 3.92 23.91 6.09
CA ALA A 40 3.90 23.46 4.70
C ALA A 40 4.48 22.05 4.55
N MET A 41 5.61 21.74 5.20
CA MET A 41 6.18 20.39 5.19
C MET A 41 5.21 19.35 5.78
N LEU A 42 4.53 19.68 6.88
CA LEU A 42 3.53 18.79 7.49
C LEU A 42 2.31 18.57 6.57
N LEU A 43 1.79 19.64 5.97
CA LEU A 43 0.63 19.57 5.07
C LEU A 43 0.94 18.81 3.78
N VAL A 44 2.10 19.08 3.16
CA VAL A 44 2.55 18.38 1.95
C VAL A 44 2.86 16.91 2.25
N GLY A 45 3.58 16.63 3.35
CA GLY A 45 3.87 15.25 3.76
C GLY A 45 2.60 14.43 4.00
N ASN A 46 1.62 15.02 4.71
CA ASN A 46 0.33 14.35 4.91
C ASN A 46 -0.45 14.19 3.60
N GLY A 47 -0.38 15.18 2.69
CA GLY A 47 -0.98 15.08 1.37
C GLY A 47 -0.39 13.93 0.55
N ILE A 48 0.94 13.79 0.53
CA ILE A 48 1.65 12.69 -0.13
C ILE A 48 1.25 11.33 0.46
N TRP A 49 1.19 11.22 1.79
CA TRP A 49 0.80 9.97 2.45
C TRP A 49 -0.64 9.56 2.11
N ASN A 50 -1.56 10.52 2.10
CA ASN A 50 -2.95 10.26 1.70
C ASN A 50 -3.05 9.88 0.22
N ALA A 51 -2.27 10.50 -0.66
CA ALA A 51 -2.21 10.14 -2.07
C ALA A 51 -1.64 8.72 -2.27
N ASN A 52 -0.56 8.38 -1.55
CA ASN A 52 0.03 7.04 -1.57
C ASN A 52 -0.98 5.94 -1.23
N ARG A 53 -1.78 6.15 -0.17
CA ARG A 53 -2.82 5.20 0.22
C ARG A 53 -3.96 5.12 -0.80
N TYR A 54 -4.35 6.25 -1.39
CA TYR A 54 -5.48 6.30 -2.31
C TYR A 54 -5.16 5.72 -3.69
N PHE A 55 -4.01 6.10 -4.25
CA PHE A 55 -3.56 5.61 -5.56
C PHE A 55 -2.81 4.29 -5.46
N ASP A 56 -2.67 3.76 -4.25
CA ASP A 56 -1.92 2.56 -3.94
C ASP A 56 -0.52 2.58 -4.59
N LEU A 57 0.29 3.58 -4.23
CA LEU A 57 1.62 3.81 -4.86
C LEU A 57 2.74 2.97 -4.23
N GLY A 58 2.45 2.22 -3.15
CA GLY A 58 3.41 1.34 -2.48
C GLY A 58 4.55 2.05 -1.76
N ILE A 59 4.47 3.37 -1.51
CA ILE A 59 5.51 4.09 -0.77
C ILE A 59 5.53 3.57 0.68
N GLY A 60 6.67 2.99 1.07
CA GLY A 60 6.88 2.41 2.40
C GLY A 60 6.40 0.96 2.55
N VAL A 61 5.87 0.34 1.48
CA VAL A 61 5.50 -1.07 1.47
C VAL A 61 6.73 -1.91 1.07
N PRO A 62 7.01 -3.03 1.75
CA PRO A 62 8.06 -3.96 1.32
C PRO A 62 7.80 -4.49 -0.08
N LYS A 63 8.86 -4.75 -0.84
CA LYS A 63 8.77 -5.39 -2.17
C LYS A 63 9.37 -6.80 -2.18
N THR A 64 10.17 -7.10 -1.18
CA THR A 64 10.75 -8.42 -0.96
C THR A 64 9.80 -9.22 -0.08
N PHE A 65 9.45 -10.40 -0.54
CA PHE A 65 8.59 -11.32 0.18
C PHE A 65 9.29 -11.86 1.43
N SER A 66 8.56 -11.85 2.53
CA SER A 66 8.80 -12.68 3.71
C SER A 66 7.45 -12.87 4.41
N ALA A 67 7.26 -13.99 5.10
CA ALA A 67 6.03 -14.24 5.86
C ALA A 67 5.72 -13.09 6.84
N GLU A 68 6.75 -12.52 7.47
CA GLU A 68 6.62 -11.37 8.37
C GLU A 68 6.15 -10.10 7.64
N ASN A 69 6.74 -9.78 6.48
CA ASN A 69 6.35 -8.62 5.69
C ASN A 69 4.93 -8.78 5.14
N TRP A 70 4.60 -9.98 4.68
CA TRP A 70 3.26 -10.34 4.20
C TRP A 70 2.20 -10.14 5.28
N ALA A 71 2.45 -10.65 6.48
CA ALA A 71 1.53 -10.53 7.62
C ALA A 71 1.34 -9.07 8.10
N LYS A 72 2.39 -8.24 8.01
CA LYS A 72 2.34 -6.81 8.39
C LYS A 72 1.75 -5.91 7.32
N THR A 73 1.73 -6.36 6.07
CA THR A 73 1.22 -5.58 4.94
C THR A 73 -0.29 -5.74 4.82
N ALA A 74 -1.00 -4.64 4.63
CA ALA A 74 -2.44 -4.68 4.40
C ALA A 74 -2.73 -5.52 3.14
N PRO A 75 -3.78 -6.37 3.13
CA PRO A 75 -4.07 -7.27 2.01
C PRO A 75 -4.07 -6.55 0.64
N ALA A 76 -4.73 -5.40 0.55
CA ALA A 76 -4.80 -4.58 -0.66
C ALA A 76 -3.44 -4.06 -1.18
N GLN A 77 -2.34 -4.21 -0.45
CA GLN A 77 -1.01 -3.77 -0.86
C GLN A 77 -0.02 -4.93 -1.03
N ARG A 78 -0.45 -6.18 -0.91
CA ARG A 78 0.45 -7.34 -1.00
C ARG A 78 0.96 -7.59 -2.42
N HIS A 79 0.26 -7.08 -3.45
CA HIS A 79 0.70 -7.14 -4.84
C HIS A 79 2.09 -6.54 -5.07
N PHE A 80 2.56 -5.62 -4.20
CA PHE A 80 3.93 -5.11 -4.26
C PHE A 80 5.02 -6.16 -3.98
N MET A 81 4.67 -7.25 -3.29
CA MET A 81 5.55 -8.38 -2.99
C MET A 81 5.21 -9.62 -3.81
N ASP A 82 4.06 -9.67 -4.47
CA ASP A 82 3.54 -10.87 -5.11
C ASP A 82 4.48 -11.42 -6.20
N SER A 83 5.04 -10.53 -7.03
CA SER A 83 6.06 -10.93 -8.01
C SER A 83 7.30 -11.57 -7.36
N ASP A 84 7.74 -11.08 -6.19
CA ASP A 84 8.87 -11.67 -5.48
C ASP A 84 8.49 -12.99 -4.80
N LEU A 85 7.27 -13.11 -4.27
CA LEU A 85 6.72 -14.35 -3.72
C LEU A 85 6.75 -15.46 -4.79
N GLN A 86 6.15 -15.20 -5.96
CA GLN A 86 6.06 -16.18 -7.04
C GLN A 86 7.43 -16.55 -7.64
N ASN A 87 8.42 -15.64 -7.58
CA ASN A 87 9.78 -15.90 -8.06
C ASN A 87 10.68 -16.60 -7.03
N SER A 88 10.46 -16.36 -5.73
CA SER A 88 11.32 -16.86 -4.66
C SER A 88 10.82 -18.15 -4.02
N THR A 89 9.51 -18.42 -4.11
CA THR A 89 8.84 -19.53 -3.44
C THR A 89 8.02 -20.34 -4.42
N GLU A 90 8.33 -21.63 -4.54
CA GLU A 90 7.55 -22.56 -5.37
C GLU A 90 6.27 -22.97 -4.62
N LEU A 91 5.19 -22.22 -4.85
CA LEU A 91 3.90 -22.48 -4.22
C LEU A 91 3.22 -23.75 -4.77
N VAL A 92 3.44 -24.07 -6.05
CA VAL A 92 2.93 -25.31 -6.65
C VAL A 92 3.63 -26.51 -6.01
N GLY A 93 2.85 -27.48 -5.55
CA GLY A 93 3.34 -28.65 -4.83
C GLY A 93 3.35 -28.50 -3.31
N MET A 94 3.16 -27.30 -2.76
CA MET A 94 2.96 -27.11 -1.32
C MET A 94 1.60 -27.65 -0.88
N SER A 95 1.54 -28.14 0.36
CA SER A 95 0.26 -28.45 0.99
C SER A 95 -0.49 -27.19 1.41
N ALA A 96 -1.80 -27.29 1.53
CA ALA A 96 -2.64 -26.19 2.00
C ALA A 96 -2.21 -25.68 3.39
N ASP A 97 -1.73 -26.56 4.27
CA ASP A 97 -1.26 -26.18 5.60
C ASP A 97 0.06 -25.40 5.56
N GLU A 98 1.01 -25.79 4.70
CA GLU A 98 2.25 -25.05 4.48
C GLU A 98 1.98 -23.66 3.90
N VAL A 99 1.02 -23.55 2.97
CA VAL A 99 0.60 -22.25 2.42
C VAL A 99 -0.01 -21.38 3.51
N ARG A 100 -0.86 -21.93 4.37
CA ARG A 100 -1.44 -21.19 5.51
C ARG A 100 -0.41 -20.79 6.55
N GLU A 101 0.63 -21.60 6.76
CA GLU A 101 1.75 -21.24 7.63
C GLU A 101 2.56 -20.09 7.03
N LEU A 102 2.77 -20.10 5.71
CA LEU A 102 3.57 -19.10 4.99
C LEU A 102 2.85 -17.76 4.81
N LEU A 103 1.60 -17.79 4.34
CA LEU A 103 0.82 -16.62 3.92
C LEU A 103 -0.26 -16.22 4.95
N GLY A 104 -0.47 -17.04 5.98
CA GLY A 104 -1.53 -16.85 6.94
C GLY A 104 -2.90 -17.30 6.43
N THR A 105 -3.95 -16.84 7.10
CA THR A 105 -5.34 -17.15 6.75
C THR A 105 -5.73 -16.46 5.43
N PRO A 106 -6.35 -17.20 4.47
CA PRO A 106 -6.88 -16.61 3.24
C PRO A 106 -7.92 -15.52 3.51
N ASP A 107 -7.93 -14.46 2.70
CA ASP A 107 -8.83 -13.32 2.88
C ASP A 107 -10.20 -13.53 2.20
N TYR A 108 -10.26 -14.34 1.14
CA TYR A 108 -11.44 -14.48 0.27
C TYR A 108 -12.04 -15.88 0.29
N ALA A 109 -11.24 -16.92 0.08
CA ALA A 109 -11.70 -18.30 0.08
C ALA A 109 -10.71 -19.21 0.81
N ASP A 110 -11.22 -20.08 1.68
CA ASP A 110 -10.46 -21.13 2.36
C ASP A 110 -11.28 -22.43 2.29
N THR A 111 -11.05 -23.21 1.23
CA THR A 111 -11.79 -24.44 0.93
C THR A 111 -10.83 -25.56 0.54
N ASP A 112 -11.32 -26.80 0.52
CA ASP A 112 -10.53 -27.99 0.14
C ASP A 112 -10.01 -27.95 -1.32
N THR A 113 -10.52 -27.03 -2.14
CA THR A 113 -10.21 -26.92 -3.57
C THR A 113 -9.57 -25.58 -3.95
N CYS A 114 -9.58 -24.59 -3.06
CA CYS A 114 -9.09 -23.25 -3.36
C CYS A 114 -8.75 -22.47 -2.08
N LEU A 115 -7.56 -21.86 -2.07
CA LEU A 115 -7.18 -20.79 -1.15
C LEU A 115 -7.07 -19.49 -1.94
N SER A 116 -7.67 -18.40 -1.46
CA SER A 116 -7.67 -17.12 -2.18
C SER A 116 -7.33 -15.97 -1.24
N TYR A 117 -6.27 -15.24 -1.61
CA TYR A 117 -5.69 -14.14 -0.84
C TYR A 117 -5.91 -12.83 -1.58
N LEU A 118 -6.37 -11.78 -0.89
CA LEU A 118 -6.48 -10.46 -1.50
C LEU A 118 -5.07 -9.86 -1.62
N ILE A 119 -4.71 -9.42 -2.83
CA ILE A 119 -3.39 -8.83 -3.11
C ILE A 119 -3.46 -7.36 -3.55
N ALA A 120 -4.54 -6.93 -4.20
CA ALA A 120 -4.75 -5.53 -4.58
C ALA A 120 -6.22 -5.11 -4.46
N GLN A 121 -6.45 -3.85 -4.08
CA GLN A 121 -7.78 -3.23 -4.14
C GLN A 121 -7.75 -1.70 -4.38
N PRO A 122 -7.05 -1.18 -5.39
CA PRO A 122 -7.11 0.25 -5.70
C PRO A 122 -8.39 0.64 -6.45
N PHE A 123 -8.92 -0.23 -7.32
CA PHE A 123 -10.11 0.03 -8.14
C PHE A 123 -10.97 -1.24 -8.29
N ASP A 124 -10.36 -2.33 -8.72
CA ASP A 124 -10.94 -3.69 -8.78
C ASP A 124 -10.22 -4.58 -7.76
N GLU A 125 -10.91 -5.61 -7.25
CA GLU A 125 -10.34 -6.56 -6.31
C GLU A 125 -9.50 -7.59 -7.07
N VAL A 126 -8.23 -7.71 -6.73
CA VAL A 126 -7.33 -8.72 -7.31
C VAL A 126 -6.95 -9.73 -6.24
N THR A 127 -7.22 -11.00 -6.52
CA THR A 127 -6.89 -12.12 -5.63
C THR A 127 -5.80 -13.01 -6.21
N LEU A 128 -4.94 -13.52 -5.34
CA LEU A 128 -4.03 -14.64 -5.63
C LEU A 128 -4.76 -15.92 -5.26
N ASP A 129 -5.19 -16.67 -6.26
CA ASP A 129 -5.93 -17.92 -6.12
C ASP A 129 -4.98 -19.11 -6.27
N LEU A 130 -4.99 -20.00 -5.28
CA LEU A 130 -4.26 -21.26 -5.27
C LEU A 130 -5.28 -22.40 -5.39
N THR A 131 -5.27 -23.11 -6.52
CA THR A 131 -6.12 -24.29 -6.72
C THR A 131 -5.49 -25.50 -6.04
N LEU A 132 -6.32 -26.23 -5.29
CA LEU A 132 -5.90 -27.42 -4.56
C LEU A 132 -6.48 -28.70 -5.18
N GLU A 133 -5.65 -29.73 -5.30
CA GLU A 133 -6.09 -31.11 -5.52
C GLU A 133 -5.53 -32.00 -4.41
N ASN A 134 -6.41 -32.71 -3.70
CA ASN A 134 -6.04 -33.53 -2.54
C ASN A 134 -5.23 -32.76 -1.47
N GLY A 135 -5.53 -31.48 -1.28
CA GLY A 135 -4.84 -30.61 -0.31
C GLY A 135 -3.46 -30.11 -0.76
N ILE A 136 -3.08 -30.32 -2.02
CA ILE A 136 -1.82 -29.84 -2.60
C ILE A 136 -2.11 -28.78 -3.67
N VAL A 137 -1.34 -27.69 -3.68
CA VAL A 137 -1.45 -26.64 -4.70
C VAL A 137 -1.01 -27.19 -6.06
N THR A 138 -1.90 -27.13 -7.04
CA THR A 138 -1.61 -27.52 -8.43
C THR A 138 -1.49 -26.34 -9.37
N LYS A 139 -2.08 -25.20 -9.01
CA LYS A 139 -2.09 -24.00 -9.83
C LYS A 139 -2.14 -22.77 -8.95
N VAL A 140 -1.43 -21.72 -9.37
CA VAL A 140 -1.49 -20.38 -8.80
C VAL A 140 -1.88 -19.42 -9.93
N GLU A 141 -2.84 -18.54 -9.67
CA GLU A 141 -3.32 -17.56 -10.65
C GLU A 141 -3.76 -16.26 -9.96
N GLU A 142 -3.54 -15.13 -10.62
CA GLU A 142 -4.13 -13.86 -10.24
C GLU A 142 -5.49 -13.71 -10.92
N LYS A 143 -6.52 -13.31 -10.16
CA LYS A 143 -7.87 -13.03 -10.68
C LYS A 143 -8.33 -11.63 -10.34
N ASP A 144 -8.77 -10.91 -11.36
CA ASP A 144 -9.51 -9.66 -11.22
C ASP A 144 -11.01 -9.96 -11.05
N HIS A 145 -11.68 -9.29 -10.12
CA HIS A 145 -13.13 -9.39 -9.85
C HIS A 145 -13.89 -8.12 -10.17
#